data_AF-A0A921IIQ5-F1
#
_entry.id   AF-A0A921IIQ5-F1
#
_cell.length_a   1.000
_cell.length_b   1.000
_cell.length_c   1.000
_cell.angle_alpha   90.00
_cell.angle_beta   90.00
_cell.angle_gamma   90.00
#
_symmetry.space_group_name_H-M   'P 1'
#
loop_
_entity.id
_entity.type
_entity.pdbx_description
1 polymer ?
#
loop_
_entity_poly.entity_id
_entity_poly.type
_entity_poly.pdbx_seq_one_letter_code
_entity_poly.pdbx_strand_id
1 'polypeptide(L)'
;MKYETMKSRILPAPVLINNFVQGIEPYTYEAYLVEVVNATSYFLEKSNHELYTHPTKEDHGEWDCVSVGYAMDFKLIASESRLRALNLFSPQIVVEKGFVCYCAPKMGPGNKRYRPISAVRIFAALRFLNLDDLKEIRGEQTFREKAHKDIRFLLEVLETDKNLFLFFPYNMSFNDEGSFEEGLDIALTGIGRDFHNSLLYRSEVCPNRDTYFCFVYAKHFIISVWEDKALQFLDAIPMQKSPLFMKLIDYVDAMY
;
A
#
# COMPACT_ATOMS: atom_id res chain seq x y z
N MET A 1 1.39 -21.90 -12.80
CA MET A 1 2.29 -20.84 -12.26
C MET A 1 3.01 -21.35 -11.02
N LYS A 2 4.14 -20.73 -10.64
CA LYS A 2 4.87 -21.11 -9.42
C LYS A 2 5.25 -19.88 -8.60
N TYR A 3 5.44 -20.04 -7.29
CA TYR A 3 5.83 -18.94 -6.40
C TYR A 3 7.18 -18.33 -6.80
N GLU A 4 8.13 -19.15 -7.26
CA GLU A 4 9.46 -18.71 -7.69
C GLU A 4 9.44 -17.81 -8.92
N THR A 5 8.37 -17.83 -9.72
CA THR A 5 8.21 -16.99 -10.90
C THR A 5 7.43 -15.71 -10.63
N MET A 6 6.94 -15.52 -9.39
CA MET A 6 6.28 -14.30 -8.96
C MET A 6 7.28 -13.13 -8.86
N LYS A 7 6.96 -12.05 -9.57
CA LYS A 7 7.67 -10.78 -9.52
C LYS A 7 6.82 -9.74 -8.80
N SER A 8 7.47 -8.95 -7.96
CA SER A 8 6.87 -7.79 -7.30
C SER A 8 7.54 -6.51 -7.79
N ARG A 9 6.73 -5.56 -8.26
CA ARG A 9 7.18 -4.21 -8.66
C ARG A 9 6.44 -3.18 -7.84
N ILE A 10 7.17 -2.28 -7.17
CA ILE A 10 6.53 -1.17 -6.46
C ILE A 10 5.77 -0.30 -7.46
N LEU A 11 4.62 0.21 -7.05
CA LEU A 11 3.87 1.21 -7.80
C LEU A 11 4.66 2.53 -7.92
N PRO A 12 4.41 3.32 -8.98
CA PRO A 12 5.19 4.52 -9.27
C PRO A 12 4.89 5.68 -8.31
N ALA A 13 5.77 6.68 -8.26
CA ALA A 13 5.66 7.80 -7.32
C ALA A 13 4.32 8.57 -7.41
N PRO A 14 3.72 8.83 -8.59
CA PRO A 14 2.44 9.53 -8.71
C PRO A 14 1.30 8.93 -7.89
N VAL A 15 1.26 7.60 -7.72
CA VAL A 15 0.18 6.92 -6.97
C VAL A 15 0.51 6.71 -5.50
N LEU A 16 1.74 6.93 -5.06
CA LEU A 16 2.17 6.66 -3.67
C LEU A 16 2.56 7.92 -2.89
N ILE A 17 2.94 8.98 -3.59
CA ILE A 17 3.37 10.23 -2.99
C ILE A 17 2.28 11.26 -3.25
N ASN A 18 1.67 11.76 -2.17
CA ASN A 18 0.60 12.76 -2.25
C ASN A 18 1.07 13.99 -3.02
N ASN A 19 0.20 14.50 -3.89
CA ASN A 19 0.46 15.70 -4.70
C ASN A 19 1.78 15.64 -5.50
N PHE A 20 2.19 14.46 -5.97
CA PHE A 20 3.44 14.31 -6.71
C PHE A 20 3.34 14.90 -8.12
N VAL A 21 2.21 14.70 -8.80
CA VAL A 21 1.92 15.37 -10.07
C VAL A 21 1.48 16.81 -9.78
N GLN A 22 2.24 17.77 -10.28
CA GLN A 22 1.96 19.20 -10.08
C GLN A 22 1.00 19.72 -11.15
N GLY A 23 0.23 20.75 -10.83
CA GLY A 23 -0.67 21.42 -11.78
C GLY A 23 -1.99 20.69 -12.04
N ILE A 24 -2.31 19.68 -11.23
CA ILE A 24 -3.64 19.08 -11.13
C ILE A 24 -4.24 19.37 -9.75
N GLU A 25 -5.52 19.05 -9.55
CA GLU A 25 -6.17 19.16 -8.24
C GLU A 25 -5.43 18.35 -7.17
N PRO A 26 -5.35 18.85 -5.92
CA PRO A 26 -4.71 18.13 -4.84
C PRO A 26 -5.32 16.74 -4.63
N TYR A 27 -4.46 15.77 -4.33
CA TYR A 27 -4.86 14.39 -4.14
C TYR A 27 -3.93 13.65 -3.17
N THR A 28 -4.46 12.60 -2.56
CA THR A 28 -3.73 11.63 -1.75
C THR A 28 -3.92 10.23 -2.32
N TYR A 29 -3.12 9.26 -1.87
CA TYR A 29 -3.36 7.87 -2.25
C TYR A 29 -4.69 7.34 -1.69
N GLU A 30 -5.11 7.88 -0.55
CA GLU A 30 -6.34 7.53 0.16
C GLU A 30 -7.57 7.89 -0.67
N ALA A 31 -7.53 9.00 -1.41
CA ALA A 31 -8.60 9.44 -2.30
C ALA A 31 -8.99 8.37 -3.33
N TYR A 32 -8.01 7.73 -3.96
CA TYR A 32 -8.32 6.67 -4.92
C TYR A 32 -8.67 5.34 -4.23
N LEU A 33 -8.18 5.10 -3.01
CA LEU A 33 -8.58 3.92 -2.24
C LEU A 33 -10.05 4.00 -1.79
N VAL A 34 -10.60 5.20 -1.53
CA VAL A 34 -12.05 5.36 -1.31
C VAL A 34 -12.84 4.94 -2.54
N GLU A 35 -12.38 5.27 -3.76
CA GLU A 35 -13.02 4.81 -5.00
C GLU A 35 -13.01 3.27 -5.10
N VAL A 36 -11.89 2.63 -4.72
CA VAL A 36 -11.77 1.16 -4.68
C VAL A 36 -12.72 0.56 -3.65
N VAL A 37 -12.78 1.10 -2.43
CA VAL A 37 -13.69 0.64 -1.37
C VAL A 37 -15.14 0.74 -1.83
N ASN A 38 -15.54 1.87 -2.43
CA ASN A 38 -16.89 2.06 -2.96
C ASN A 38 -17.22 1.19 -4.18
N ALA A 39 -16.21 0.64 -4.86
CA ALA A 39 -16.40 -0.31 -5.94
C ALA A 39 -16.48 -1.78 -5.45
N THR A 40 -16.28 -2.03 -4.16
CA THR A 40 -16.24 -3.36 -3.55
C THR A 40 -17.60 -3.72 -2.96
N SER A 41 -18.17 -4.85 -3.39
CA SER A 41 -19.53 -5.24 -2.96
C SER A 41 -19.59 -5.52 -1.46
N TYR A 42 -18.56 -6.18 -0.91
CA TYR A 42 -18.45 -6.47 0.52
C TYR A 42 -18.54 -5.22 1.40
N PHE A 43 -17.84 -4.13 1.04
CA PHE A 43 -17.84 -2.91 1.85
C PHE A 43 -19.17 -2.18 1.75
N LEU A 44 -19.80 -2.16 0.57
CA LEU A 44 -21.14 -1.62 0.39
C LEU A 44 -22.15 -2.40 1.22
N GLU A 45 -22.13 -3.73 1.20
CA GLU A 45 -23.02 -4.53 2.06
C GLU A 45 -22.80 -4.20 3.55
N LYS A 46 -21.54 -4.05 3.97
CA LYS A 46 -21.16 -3.70 5.35
C LYS A 46 -21.68 -2.32 5.78
N SER A 47 -21.91 -1.41 4.84
CA SER A 47 -22.45 -0.07 5.08
C SER A 47 -23.94 0.09 4.72
N ASN A 48 -24.70 -1.00 4.55
CA ASN A 48 -26.09 -0.95 4.05
C ASN A 48 -26.23 -0.21 2.70
N HIS A 49 -25.24 -0.40 1.83
CA HIS A 49 -25.08 0.19 0.51
C HIS A 49 -24.86 1.70 0.49
N GLU A 50 -24.50 2.30 1.63
CA GLU A 50 -24.04 3.68 1.68
C GLU A 50 -22.59 3.81 1.21
N LEU A 51 -22.29 4.92 0.54
CA LEU A 51 -20.94 5.19 0.05
C LEU A 51 -20.05 5.69 1.18
N TYR A 52 -18.82 5.19 1.19
CA TYR A 52 -17.75 5.69 2.02
C TYR A 52 -17.26 7.03 1.47
N THR A 53 -16.89 7.92 2.38
CA THR A 53 -16.36 9.24 2.06
C THR A 53 -15.17 9.56 2.96
N HIS A 54 -14.36 10.52 2.54
CA HIS A 54 -13.41 11.16 3.45
C HIS A 54 -14.15 11.95 4.51
N PRO A 55 -13.61 12.03 5.73
CA PRO A 55 -14.16 12.87 6.76
C PRO A 55 -14.16 14.35 6.31
N THR A 56 -15.14 15.11 6.80
CA THR A 56 -15.30 16.53 6.44
C THR A 56 -14.30 17.45 7.16
N LYS A 57 -13.60 16.93 8.17
CA LYS A 57 -12.52 17.61 8.89
C LYS A 57 -11.34 16.65 8.99
N GLU A 58 -10.13 17.17 8.87
CA GLU A 58 -8.90 16.40 9.08
C GLU A 58 -8.30 16.81 10.43
N ASP A 59 -9.07 16.66 11.52
CA ASP A 59 -8.48 16.80 12.85
C ASP A 59 -7.62 15.56 13.15
N HIS A 60 -6.55 15.74 13.96
CA HIS A 60 -5.60 14.68 14.26
C HIS A 60 -6.31 13.46 14.87
N GLY A 61 -6.41 12.37 14.10
CA GLY A 61 -6.97 11.09 14.56
C GLY A 61 -8.27 10.65 13.89
N GLU A 62 -8.85 11.43 12.98
CA GLU A 62 -10.03 11.02 12.20
C GLU A 62 -9.75 9.79 11.31
N TRP A 63 -10.81 9.09 10.92
CA TRP A 63 -10.75 7.91 10.05
C TRP A 63 -10.67 8.33 8.59
N ASP A 64 -9.87 7.66 7.78
CA ASP A 64 -9.67 8.08 6.38
C ASP A 64 -10.87 7.73 5.47
N CYS A 65 -11.65 6.71 5.84
CA CYS A 65 -12.72 6.16 5.03
C CYS A 65 -13.94 5.83 5.92
N VAL A 66 -15.01 6.61 5.77
CA VAL A 66 -16.16 6.59 6.70
C VAL A 66 -17.47 6.41 5.96
N SER A 67 -18.31 5.51 6.47
CA SER A 67 -19.73 5.39 6.13
C SER A 67 -20.56 5.30 7.42
N VAL A 68 -21.89 5.34 7.33
CA VAL A 68 -22.76 5.09 8.49
C VAL A 68 -22.51 3.68 9.01
N GLY A 69 -22.13 3.59 10.28
CA GLY A 69 -21.95 2.31 11.00
C GLY A 69 -20.60 1.63 10.81
N TYR A 70 -19.74 2.09 9.88
CA TYR A 70 -18.42 1.51 9.69
C TYR A 70 -17.39 2.54 9.22
N ALA A 71 -16.18 2.44 9.76
CA ALA A 71 -15.07 3.29 9.40
C ALA A 71 -13.76 2.49 9.42
N MET A 72 -12.83 2.89 8.58
CA MET A 72 -11.49 2.32 8.49
C MET A 72 -10.45 3.38 8.15
N ASP A 73 -9.20 3.04 8.43
CA ASP A 73 -8.04 3.90 8.26
C ASP A 73 -7.09 3.24 7.26
N PHE A 74 -6.63 3.99 6.27
CA PHE A 74 -5.77 3.50 5.21
C PHE A 74 -4.33 3.60 5.66
N LYS A 75 -3.60 2.49 5.57
CA LYS A 75 -2.17 2.46 5.92
C LYS A 75 -1.36 1.90 4.77
N LEU A 76 -0.43 2.71 4.27
CA LEU A 76 0.50 2.31 3.23
C LEU A 76 1.63 1.42 3.79
N ILE A 77 1.73 0.19 3.30
CA ILE A 77 2.73 -0.80 3.73
C ILE A 77 3.98 -0.71 2.85
N ALA A 78 4.78 0.32 3.07
CA ALA A 78 6.10 0.48 2.47
C ALA A 78 7.08 1.11 3.47
N SER A 79 8.36 0.79 3.36
CA SER A 79 9.38 1.41 4.22
C SER A 79 9.49 2.91 3.96
N GLU A 80 9.73 3.69 5.02
CA GLU A 80 9.97 5.13 4.93
C GLU A 80 11.13 5.41 3.96
N SER A 81 12.17 4.57 4.03
CA SER A 81 13.33 4.62 3.15
C SER A 81 12.96 4.45 1.67
N ARG A 82 11.98 3.60 1.34
CA ARG A 82 11.51 3.37 -0.04
C ARG A 82 10.66 4.52 -0.54
N LEU A 83 9.72 5.03 0.25
CA LEU A 83 8.87 6.16 -0.13
C LEU A 83 9.69 7.44 -0.33
N ARG A 84 10.67 7.67 0.56
CA ARG A 84 11.63 8.77 0.40
C ARG A 84 12.43 8.66 -0.90
N ALA A 85 12.88 7.45 -1.26
CA ALA A 85 13.61 7.24 -2.50
C ALA A 85 12.75 7.53 -3.74
N LEU A 86 11.49 7.11 -3.75
CA LEU A 86 10.53 7.43 -4.81
C LEU A 86 10.35 8.96 -4.95
N ASN A 87 10.07 9.65 -3.84
CA ASN A 87 9.86 11.09 -3.86
C ASN A 87 11.06 11.89 -4.40
N LEU A 88 12.29 11.47 -4.07
CA LEU A 88 13.50 12.20 -4.43
C LEU A 88 14.04 11.85 -5.82
N PHE A 89 13.97 10.58 -6.22
CA PHE A 89 14.69 10.05 -7.37
C PHE A 89 13.78 9.73 -8.57
N SER A 90 12.45 9.78 -8.42
CA SER A 90 11.54 9.67 -9.56
C SER A 90 11.50 10.98 -10.38
N PRO A 91 11.38 10.89 -11.72
CA PRO A 91 11.10 12.04 -12.57
C PRO A 91 9.90 12.83 -12.07
N GLN A 92 9.99 14.16 -12.09
CA GLN A 92 8.90 15.02 -11.66
C GLN A 92 7.91 15.20 -12.81
N ILE A 93 6.63 15.33 -12.49
CA ILE A 93 5.56 15.48 -13.47
C ILE A 93 4.82 16.78 -13.19
N VAL A 94 4.75 17.66 -14.18
CA VAL A 94 4.06 18.95 -14.10
C VAL A 94 3.05 19.05 -15.24
N VAL A 95 1.82 19.40 -14.92
CA VAL A 95 0.74 19.64 -15.88
C VAL A 95 0.49 21.14 -15.96
N GLU A 96 0.76 21.76 -17.09
CA GLU A 96 0.57 23.21 -17.30
C GLU A 96 -0.22 23.43 -18.58
N LYS A 97 -1.39 24.10 -18.48
CA LYS A 97 -2.26 24.42 -19.64
C LYS A 97 -2.58 23.22 -20.54
N GLY A 98 -2.76 22.04 -19.94
CA GLY A 98 -3.06 20.80 -20.67
C GLY A 98 -1.83 20.07 -21.23
N PHE A 99 -0.62 20.61 -21.09
CA PHE A 99 0.62 19.92 -21.44
C PHE A 99 1.19 19.19 -20.24
N VAL A 100 1.64 17.94 -20.46
CA VAL A 100 2.37 17.15 -19.45
C VAL A 100 3.86 17.31 -19.70
N CYS A 101 4.59 17.79 -18.71
CA CYS A 101 6.04 17.95 -18.73
C CYS A 101 6.70 16.97 -17.78
N TYR A 102 7.67 16.20 -18.30
CA TYR A 102 8.52 15.32 -17.50
C TYR A 102 9.83 16.02 -17.21
N CYS A 103 10.12 16.22 -15.93
CA CYS A 103 11.28 16.94 -15.46
C CYS A 103 12.26 16.01 -14.73
N ALA A 104 13.51 16.47 -14.62
CA ALA A 104 14.52 15.77 -13.85
C ALA A 104 14.05 15.52 -12.40
N PRO A 105 14.48 14.42 -11.76
CA PRO A 105 14.18 14.16 -10.36
C PRO A 105 14.64 15.29 -9.42
N LYS A 106 14.01 15.42 -8.24
CA LYS A 106 14.39 16.41 -7.22
C LYS A 106 15.86 16.29 -6.81
N MET A 107 16.40 15.06 -6.84
CA MET A 107 17.78 14.76 -6.49
C MET A 107 18.35 13.74 -7.49
N GLY A 108 19.56 13.99 -8.00
CA GLY A 108 20.26 13.06 -8.89
C GLY A 108 21.77 13.21 -8.80
N PRO A 109 22.56 12.38 -9.51
CA PRO A 109 24.02 12.33 -9.37
C PRO A 109 24.75 13.68 -9.57
N GLY A 110 24.15 14.61 -10.34
CA GLY A 110 24.70 15.96 -10.54
C GLY A 110 24.52 16.92 -9.35
N ASN A 111 23.74 16.56 -8.32
CA ASN A 111 23.50 17.40 -7.15
C ASN A 111 24.50 17.09 -6.02
N LYS A 112 25.19 18.10 -5.48
CA LYS A 112 26.18 17.94 -4.39
C LYS A 112 25.60 17.29 -3.12
N ARG A 113 24.29 17.44 -2.88
CA ARG A 113 23.57 16.85 -1.74
C ARG A 113 23.07 15.42 -2.02
N TYR A 114 23.29 14.90 -3.23
CA TYR A 114 22.89 13.54 -3.57
C TYR A 114 23.61 12.52 -2.70
N ARG A 115 22.83 11.60 -2.14
CA ARG A 115 23.28 10.43 -1.41
C ARG A 115 22.41 9.25 -1.84
N PRO A 116 22.99 8.11 -2.26
CA PRO A 116 22.22 6.91 -2.52
C PRO A 116 21.39 6.53 -1.29
N ILE A 117 20.17 6.04 -1.50
CA ILE A 117 19.31 5.53 -0.43
C ILE A 117 19.21 4.01 -0.60
N SER A 118 19.72 3.27 0.37
CA SER A 118 19.39 1.85 0.52
C SER A 118 17.99 1.74 1.11
N ALA A 119 17.04 1.15 0.37
CA ALA A 119 15.64 1.03 0.76
C ALA A 119 15.33 -0.41 1.18
N VAL A 120 14.61 -0.57 2.29
CA VAL A 120 14.24 -1.88 2.82
C VAL A 120 13.01 -2.41 2.07
N ARG A 121 13.07 -3.66 1.61
CA ARG A 121 11.88 -4.39 1.13
C ARG A 121 11.19 -5.00 2.33
N ILE A 122 10.14 -4.34 2.83
CA ILE A 122 9.55 -4.66 4.14
C ILE A 122 9.11 -6.14 4.26
N PHE A 123 8.41 -6.65 3.25
CA PHE A 123 7.97 -8.05 3.18
C PHE A 123 9.13 -9.06 3.20
N ALA A 124 10.26 -8.72 2.59
CA ALA A 124 11.44 -9.59 2.61
C ALA A 124 12.15 -9.56 3.98
N ALA A 125 12.08 -8.44 4.69
CA ALA A 125 12.62 -8.31 6.04
C ALA A 125 11.76 -9.07 7.07
N LEU A 126 10.43 -9.10 6.89
CA LEU A 126 9.50 -9.82 7.76
C LEU A 126 9.55 -11.35 7.60
N ARG A 127 9.86 -11.85 6.41
CA ARG A 127 9.81 -13.28 6.04
C ARG A 127 10.51 -14.22 7.04
N PHE A 128 11.58 -13.78 7.68
CA PHE A 128 12.40 -14.60 8.57
C PHE A 128 12.17 -14.33 10.05
N LEU A 129 11.27 -13.38 10.38
CA LEU A 129 10.99 -12.98 11.74
C LEU A 129 9.74 -13.71 12.25
N ASN A 130 9.88 -14.30 13.43
CA ASN A 130 8.76 -14.83 14.20
C ASN A 130 8.11 -13.73 15.07
N LEU A 131 7.04 -14.07 15.78
CA LEU A 131 6.32 -13.11 16.61
C LEU A 131 7.14 -12.54 17.78
N ASP A 132 8.00 -13.35 18.41
CA ASP A 132 8.87 -12.89 19.51
C ASP A 132 9.94 -11.93 18.98
N ASP A 133 10.51 -12.20 17.80
CA ASP A 133 11.46 -11.28 17.15
C ASP A 133 10.81 -9.91 16.89
N LEU A 134 9.53 -9.88 16.45
CA LEU A 134 8.80 -8.63 16.24
C LEU A 134 8.58 -7.87 17.56
N LYS A 135 8.24 -8.58 18.64
CA LYS A 135 8.08 -7.99 19.98
C LYS A 135 9.39 -7.43 20.51
N GLU A 136 10.50 -8.12 20.28
CA GLU A 136 11.85 -7.63 20.63
C GLU A 136 12.17 -6.34 19.86
N ILE A 137 12.03 -6.34 18.54
CA ILE A 137 12.28 -5.17 17.68
C ILE A 137 11.40 -3.98 18.11
N ARG A 138 10.14 -4.23 18.50
CA ARG A 138 9.23 -3.17 18.97
C ARG A 138 9.72 -2.50 20.25
N GLY A 139 10.35 -3.26 21.15
CA GLY A 139 10.90 -2.79 22.42
C GLY A 139 12.25 -2.08 22.30
N GLU A 140 12.95 -2.24 21.18
CA GLU A 140 14.26 -1.61 20.94
C GLU A 140 14.18 -0.07 20.87
N GLN A 141 15.10 0.59 21.58
CA GLN A 141 15.27 2.04 21.53
C GLN A 141 16.29 2.49 20.49
N THR A 142 17.24 1.61 20.13
CA THR A 142 18.33 1.90 19.20
C THR A 142 18.56 0.74 18.26
N PHE A 143 18.56 1.01 16.95
CA PHE A 143 18.67 -0.01 15.92
C PHE A 143 20.08 -0.08 15.38
N ARG A 144 20.67 -1.28 15.39
CA ARG A 144 21.91 -1.57 14.64
C ARG A 144 21.61 -1.77 13.16
N GLU A 145 20.49 -2.43 12.87
CA GLU A 145 20.05 -2.74 11.51
C GLU A 145 18.99 -1.76 11.03
N LYS A 146 19.20 -1.18 9.84
CA LYS A 146 18.23 -0.24 9.25
C LYS A 146 16.86 -0.89 9.03
N ALA A 147 16.82 -2.19 8.74
CA ALA A 147 15.59 -2.94 8.57
C ALA A 147 14.73 -2.94 9.83
N HIS A 148 15.33 -3.07 11.02
CA HIS A 148 14.60 -3.06 12.29
C HIS A 148 13.89 -1.73 12.53
N LYS A 149 14.51 -0.61 12.12
CA LYS A 149 13.85 0.71 12.19
C LYS A 149 12.57 0.75 11.33
N ASP A 150 12.66 0.31 10.07
CA ASP A 150 11.51 0.27 9.16
C ASP A 150 10.44 -0.74 9.65
N ILE A 151 10.84 -1.87 10.25
CA ILE A 151 9.92 -2.85 10.87
C ILE A 151 9.22 -2.26 12.08
N ARG A 152 9.93 -1.59 12.99
CA ARG A 152 9.31 -0.93 14.15
C ARG A 152 8.23 0.05 13.71
N PHE A 153 8.50 0.88 12.70
CA PHE A 153 7.49 1.80 12.19
C PHE A 153 6.27 1.08 11.63
N LEU A 154 6.45 -0.05 10.94
CA LEU A 154 5.34 -0.88 10.53
C LEU A 154 4.54 -1.39 11.75
N LEU A 155 5.20 -1.87 12.80
CA LEU A 155 4.52 -2.33 14.02
C LEU A 155 3.74 -1.20 14.70
N GLU A 156 4.30 0.01 14.78
CA GLU A 156 3.59 1.20 15.29
C GLU A 156 2.35 1.54 14.45
N VAL A 157 2.43 1.38 13.12
CA VAL A 157 1.27 1.52 12.22
C VAL A 157 0.22 0.46 12.52
N LEU A 158 0.64 -0.79 12.73
CA LEU A 158 -0.26 -1.89 13.07
C LEU A 158 -0.92 -1.68 14.45
N GLU A 159 -0.24 -1.11 15.43
CA GLU A 159 -0.82 -0.80 16.75
C GLU A 159 -1.95 0.25 16.73
N THR A 160 -2.26 0.85 15.57
CA THR A 160 -3.37 1.79 15.44
C THR A 160 -4.68 1.12 15.83
N ASP A 161 -5.33 1.61 16.89
CA ASP A 161 -6.63 1.12 17.41
C ASP A 161 -7.81 1.56 16.53
N LYS A 162 -7.76 1.14 15.27
CA LYS A 162 -8.75 1.38 14.22
C LYS A 162 -8.90 0.11 13.38
N ASN A 163 -10.01 -0.05 12.68
CA ASN A 163 -10.08 -0.97 11.55
C ASN A 163 -9.10 -0.48 10.49
N LEU A 164 -8.23 -1.36 10.00
CA LEU A 164 -7.17 -0.98 9.07
C LEU A 164 -7.41 -1.55 7.70
N PHE A 165 -7.19 -0.73 6.68
CA PHE A 165 -7.05 -1.17 5.31
C PHE A 165 -5.60 -0.96 4.89
N LEU A 166 -4.84 -2.05 4.93
CA LEU A 166 -3.40 -2.07 4.66
C LEU A 166 -3.17 -2.14 3.15
N PHE A 167 -2.74 -1.04 2.55
CA PHE A 167 -2.38 -1.02 1.14
C PHE A 167 -0.91 -1.36 0.94
N PHE A 168 -0.63 -2.54 0.41
CA PHE A 168 0.69 -2.99 0.00
C PHE A 168 0.94 -2.59 -1.47
N PRO A 169 1.75 -1.55 -1.73
CA PRO A 169 1.77 -0.84 -3.01
C PRO A 169 2.66 -1.53 -4.05
N TYR A 170 2.46 -2.83 -4.25
CA TYR A 170 3.21 -3.64 -5.19
C TYR A 170 2.26 -4.27 -6.19
N ASN A 171 2.63 -4.17 -7.47
CA ASN A 171 2.03 -4.92 -8.54
C ASN A 171 2.73 -6.28 -8.66
N MET A 172 1.94 -7.34 -8.49
CA MET A 172 2.36 -8.72 -8.65
C MET A 172 2.17 -9.15 -10.11
N SER A 173 3.14 -9.90 -10.62
CA SER A 173 3.11 -10.44 -11.98
C SER A 173 3.85 -11.78 -12.03
N PHE A 174 3.52 -12.61 -13.02
CA PHE A 174 4.19 -13.88 -13.25
C PHE A 174 4.77 -13.89 -14.66
N ASN A 175 5.89 -14.59 -14.83
CA ASN A 175 6.45 -14.83 -16.17
C ASN A 175 5.73 -15.94 -16.92
N ASP A 176 5.14 -16.88 -16.19
CA ASP A 176 4.51 -18.05 -16.76
C ASP A 176 3.08 -17.72 -17.19
N GLU A 177 2.63 -18.34 -18.27
CA GLU A 177 1.22 -18.33 -18.64
C GLU A 177 0.45 -19.26 -17.69
N GLY A 178 -0.53 -18.70 -16.97
CA GLY A 178 -1.44 -19.44 -16.12
C GLY A 178 -2.74 -18.66 -15.91
N SER A 179 -3.71 -19.26 -15.22
CA SER A 179 -5.01 -18.62 -14.99
C SER A 179 -4.92 -17.53 -13.92
N PHE A 180 -5.84 -16.56 -13.97
CA PHE A 180 -5.91 -15.51 -12.96
C PHE A 180 -6.02 -16.09 -11.53
N GLU A 181 -6.84 -17.13 -11.36
CA GLU A 181 -7.13 -17.77 -10.07
C GLU A 181 -5.89 -18.46 -9.49
N GLU A 182 -5.14 -19.20 -10.32
CA GLU A 182 -3.91 -19.87 -9.90
C GLU A 182 -2.88 -18.83 -9.42
N GLY A 183 -2.77 -17.70 -10.11
CA GLY A 183 -1.78 -16.67 -9.78
C GLY A 183 -2.19 -15.86 -8.56
N LEU A 184 -3.49 -15.61 -8.41
CA LEU A 184 -4.07 -15.01 -7.23
C LEU A 184 -3.80 -15.85 -5.98
N ASP A 185 -4.06 -17.17 -6.05
CA ASP A 185 -3.81 -18.09 -4.93
C ASP A 185 -2.34 -18.10 -4.51
N ILE A 186 -1.43 -18.18 -5.49
CA ILE A 186 0.03 -18.13 -5.24
C ILE A 186 0.43 -16.78 -4.63
N ALA A 187 -0.08 -15.66 -5.15
CA ALA A 187 0.23 -14.33 -4.66
C ALA A 187 -0.28 -14.13 -3.23
N LEU A 188 -1.54 -14.51 -2.97
CA LEU A 188 -2.17 -14.38 -1.65
C LEU A 188 -1.46 -15.25 -0.61
N THR A 189 -1.14 -16.50 -0.95
CA THR A 189 -0.38 -17.41 -0.08
C THR A 189 1.03 -16.87 0.22
N GLY A 190 1.72 -16.37 -0.82
CA GLY A 190 3.06 -15.80 -0.69
C GLY A 190 3.10 -14.55 0.20
N ILE A 191 2.19 -13.61 -0.05
CA ILE A 191 2.04 -12.39 0.75
C ILE A 191 1.60 -12.74 2.18
N GLY A 192 0.62 -13.64 2.32
CA GLY A 192 0.14 -14.12 3.62
C GLY A 192 1.26 -14.72 4.45
N ARG A 193 2.18 -15.49 3.84
CA ARG A 193 3.37 -16.01 4.51
C ARG A 193 4.35 -14.89 4.92
N ASP A 194 4.64 -13.95 4.03
CA ASP A 194 5.61 -12.87 4.29
C ASP A 194 5.12 -11.94 5.41
N PHE A 195 3.81 -11.72 5.55
CA PHE A 195 3.21 -10.84 6.56
C PHE A 195 2.60 -11.57 7.76
N HIS A 196 2.60 -12.91 7.78
CA HIS A 196 1.88 -13.73 8.78
C HIS A 196 2.11 -13.27 10.21
N ASN A 197 3.38 -13.18 10.64
CA ASN A 197 3.71 -12.83 12.03
C ASN A 197 3.37 -11.37 12.35
N SER A 198 3.45 -10.45 11.39
CA SER A 198 3.03 -9.06 11.60
C SER A 198 1.51 -8.90 11.72
N LEU A 199 0.74 -9.71 10.99
CA LEU A 199 -0.71 -9.73 11.11
C LEU A 199 -1.18 -10.46 12.37
N LEU A 200 -0.48 -11.53 12.79
CA LEU A 200 -0.67 -12.12 14.12
C LEU A 200 -0.41 -11.13 15.24
N TYR A 201 0.70 -10.40 15.15
CA TYR A 201 1.03 -9.33 16.09
C TYR A 201 -0.11 -8.31 16.17
N ARG A 202 -0.66 -7.89 15.03
CA ARG A 202 -1.83 -7.00 14.96
C ARG A 202 -3.05 -7.55 15.69
N SER A 203 -3.34 -8.84 15.51
CA SER A 203 -4.44 -9.51 16.21
C SER A 203 -4.25 -9.55 17.72
N GLU A 204 -3.01 -9.62 18.23
CA GLU A 204 -2.75 -9.55 19.67
C GLU A 204 -2.94 -8.15 20.24
N VAL A 205 -2.50 -7.11 19.52
CA VAL A 205 -2.51 -5.73 20.05
C VAL A 205 -3.85 -5.01 19.89
N CYS A 206 -4.65 -5.31 18.85
CA CYS A 206 -6.03 -4.80 18.76
C CYS A 206 -7.01 -5.90 18.28
N PRO A 207 -7.36 -6.87 19.13
CA PRO A 207 -8.15 -8.06 18.75
C PRO A 207 -9.56 -7.78 18.24
N ASN A 208 -10.12 -6.61 18.53
CA ASN A 208 -11.50 -6.24 18.21
C ASN A 208 -11.60 -5.33 16.97
N ARG A 209 -10.57 -5.31 16.13
CA ARG A 209 -10.46 -4.43 14.96
C ARG A 209 -10.22 -5.25 13.71
N ASP A 210 -10.97 -4.93 12.66
CA ASP A 210 -10.82 -5.59 11.37
C ASP A 210 -9.50 -5.16 10.70
N THR A 211 -8.88 -6.08 9.97
CA THR A 211 -7.67 -5.81 9.20
C THR A 211 -7.85 -6.34 7.79
N TYR A 212 -7.90 -5.42 6.83
CA TYR A 212 -7.92 -5.71 5.41
C TYR A 212 -6.52 -5.52 4.81
N PHE A 213 -6.23 -6.28 3.78
CA PHE A 213 -4.96 -6.22 3.06
C PHE A 213 -5.24 -6.09 1.56
N CYS A 214 -4.57 -5.15 0.91
CA CYS A 214 -4.77 -4.85 -0.49
C CYS A 214 -3.45 -4.79 -1.26
N PHE A 215 -3.39 -5.38 -2.45
CA PHE A 215 -2.27 -5.29 -3.37
C PHE A 215 -2.76 -5.27 -4.83
N VAL A 216 -1.88 -4.98 -5.79
CA VAL A 216 -2.25 -5.00 -7.21
C VAL A 216 -1.80 -6.30 -7.85
N TYR A 217 -2.68 -6.94 -8.62
CA TYR A 217 -2.35 -8.12 -9.43
C TYR A 217 -3.22 -8.13 -10.69
N ALA A 218 -2.62 -8.43 -11.84
CA ALA A 218 -3.33 -8.59 -13.11
C ALA A 218 -4.33 -7.46 -13.42
N LYS A 219 -3.94 -6.19 -13.16
CA LYS A 219 -4.76 -4.97 -13.32
C LYS A 219 -5.98 -4.86 -12.40
N HIS A 220 -5.97 -5.56 -11.26
CA HIS A 220 -6.98 -5.49 -10.23
C HIS A 220 -6.34 -5.10 -8.89
N PHE A 221 -7.09 -4.37 -8.07
CA PHE A 221 -6.87 -4.30 -6.63
C PHE A 221 -7.45 -5.57 -6.03
N ILE A 222 -6.56 -6.43 -5.52
CA ILE A 222 -6.94 -7.62 -4.77
C ILE A 222 -7.14 -7.19 -3.33
N ILE A 223 -8.28 -7.52 -2.75
CA ILE A 223 -8.64 -7.21 -1.38
C ILE A 223 -8.83 -8.53 -0.63
N SER A 224 -8.23 -8.63 0.55
CA SER A 224 -8.40 -9.74 1.47
C SER A 224 -8.65 -9.25 2.88
N VAL A 225 -9.24 -10.11 3.70
CA VAL A 225 -9.41 -9.90 5.14
C VAL A 225 -8.49 -10.84 5.90
N TRP A 226 -7.90 -10.36 7.00
CA TRP A 226 -7.16 -11.19 7.93
C TRP A 226 -8.10 -11.77 8.98
N GLU A 227 -8.43 -13.04 8.81
CA GLU A 227 -9.31 -13.82 9.70
C GLU A 227 -8.77 -15.25 9.84
N ASP A 228 -8.98 -15.87 11.00
CA ASP A 228 -8.51 -17.23 11.29
C ASP A 228 -7.01 -17.46 11.00
N LYS A 229 -6.19 -16.43 11.27
CA LYS A 229 -4.73 -16.42 11.06
C LYS A 229 -4.32 -16.61 9.58
N ALA A 230 -5.19 -16.28 8.64
CA ALA A 230 -4.92 -16.31 7.22
C ALA A 230 -5.48 -15.08 6.50
N LEU A 231 -4.90 -14.74 5.35
CA LEU A 231 -5.50 -13.77 4.44
C LEU A 231 -6.54 -14.50 3.58
N GLN A 232 -7.80 -14.16 3.74
CA GLN A 232 -8.91 -14.70 2.97
C GLN A 232 -9.29 -13.71 1.88
N PHE A 233 -9.37 -14.19 0.63
CA PHE A 233 -9.77 -13.36 -0.50
C PHE A 233 -11.20 -12.81 -0.31
N LEU A 234 -11.39 -11.52 -0.54
CA LEU A 234 -12.69 -10.85 -0.50
C LEU A 234 -13.18 -10.47 -1.90
N ASP A 235 -12.38 -9.69 -2.63
CA ASP A 235 -12.79 -9.14 -3.93
C ASP A 235 -11.58 -8.79 -4.81
N ALA A 236 -11.81 -8.70 -6.11
CA ALA A 236 -10.84 -8.27 -7.11
C ALA A 236 -11.43 -7.11 -7.93
N ILE A 237 -11.04 -5.89 -7.59
CA ILE A 237 -11.60 -4.68 -8.18
C ILE A 237 -10.76 -4.26 -9.39
N PRO A 238 -11.32 -4.19 -10.61
CA PRO A 238 -10.58 -3.68 -11.77
C PRO A 238 -10.04 -2.27 -11.50
N MET A 239 -8.78 -2.00 -11.85
CA MET A 239 -8.16 -0.68 -11.61
C MET A 239 -8.98 0.48 -12.23
N GLN A 240 -9.73 0.22 -13.30
CA GLN A 240 -10.60 1.20 -13.97
C GLN A 240 -11.74 1.71 -13.10
N LYS A 241 -12.07 1.01 -12.01
CA LYS A 241 -13.05 1.45 -11.02
C LYS A 241 -12.53 2.57 -10.12
N SER A 242 -11.24 2.89 -10.21
CA SER A 242 -10.63 4.05 -9.57
C SER A 242 -10.13 5.04 -10.64
N PRO A 243 -10.97 6.00 -11.07
CA PRO A 243 -10.60 6.99 -12.08
C PRO A 243 -9.37 7.81 -11.69
N LEU A 244 -9.22 8.19 -10.42
CA LEU A 244 -8.05 8.93 -9.96
C LEU A 244 -6.79 8.09 -10.09
N PHE A 245 -6.82 6.83 -9.66
CA PHE A 245 -5.67 5.92 -9.82
C PHE A 245 -5.29 5.75 -11.29
N MET A 246 -6.27 5.54 -12.18
CA MET A 246 -6.02 5.42 -13.62
C MET A 246 -5.39 6.69 -14.19
N LYS A 247 -5.93 7.86 -13.87
CA LYS A 247 -5.37 9.15 -14.29
C LYS A 247 -3.89 9.31 -13.87
N LEU A 248 -3.55 8.87 -12.66
CA LEU A 248 -2.18 8.94 -12.14
C LEU A 248 -1.24 7.91 -12.82
N ILE A 249 -1.75 6.72 -13.18
CA ILE A 249 -1.01 5.73 -13.95
C ILE A 249 -0.80 6.20 -15.39
N ASP A 250 -1.78 6.87 -16.01
CA ASP A 250 -1.66 7.39 -17.38
C ASP A 250 -0.49 8.38 -17.53
N TYR A 251 -0.24 9.21 -16.51
CA TYR A 251 0.94 10.09 -16.49
C TYR A 251 2.27 9.32 -16.45
N VAL A 252 2.29 8.11 -15.90
CA VAL A 252 3.49 7.27 -15.83
C VAL A 252 3.68 6.50 -17.14
N ASP A 253 2.59 5.96 -17.68
CA ASP A 253 2.63 5.18 -18.91
C ASP A 253 3.00 6.07 -20.11
N ALA A 254 2.55 7.33 -20.14
CA ALA A 254 2.92 8.29 -21.18
C ALA A 254 4.39 8.77 -21.12
N MET A 255 5.19 8.30 -20.15
CA MET A 255 6.62 8.58 -20.06
C MET A 255 7.47 7.56 -20.85
N TYR A 256 6.90 6.40 -21.21
CA TYR A 256 7.58 5.28 -21.88
C TYR A 256 6.95 4.96 -23.24
#